data_AF-A0A1G2XBL7-F1
#
_entry.id   AF-A0A1G2XBL7-F1
#
_cell.length_a   1.000
_cell.length_b   1.000
_cell.length_c   1.000
_cell.angle_alpha   90.00
_cell.angle_beta   90.00
_cell.angle_gamma   90.00
#
_symmetry.space_group_name_H-M   'P 1'
#
loop_
_entity.id
_entity.type
_entity.pdbx_description
1 polymer ?
#
loop_
_entity_poly.entity_id
_entity_poly.type
_entity_poly.pdbx_seq_one_letter_code
_entity_poly.pdbx_strand_id
1 'polypeptide(L)'
;CRGEPGVVWVNKKEIEKISSFLGIMQDEFARYYLRSFNGWFSLVEYGHGDCVMYDNGCKIYDVRPCQCKSFPFWGSNLENRSEWEKLKKTCPGIDKGKLHKLEDIQSNLKIYEGRFG
;
A
#
# COMPACT_ATOMS: atom_id res chain seq x y z
N CYS A 1 -4.16 5.61 -2.30
CA CYS A 1 -2.96 6.44 -2.56
C CYS A 1 -3.24 7.94 -2.49
N ARG A 2 -4.46 8.40 -2.84
CA ARG A 2 -4.85 9.81 -2.81
C ARG A 2 -6.21 9.99 -2.15
N GLY A 3 -6.46 11.19 -1.63
CA GLY A 3 -7.79 11.72 -1.33
C GLY A 3 -8.50 11.20 -0.08
N GLU A 4 -8.20 9.99 0.39
CA GLU A 4 -8.74 9.46 1.65
C GLU A 4 -7.61 9.12 2.62
N PRO A 5 -7.63 9.62 3.87
CA PRO A 5 -6.70 9.21 4.92
C PRO A 5 -6.73 7.69 5.06
N GLY A 6 -5.57 7.04 5.03
CA GLY A 6 -5.52 5.59 4.93
C GLY A 6 -4.17 5.05 5.33
N VAL A 7 -4.18 4.01 6.16
CA VAL A 7 -2.94 3.46 6.69
C VAL A 7 -2.21 2.65 5.62
N VAL A 8 -0.97 3.03 5.33
CA VAL A 8 -0.07 2.27 4.47
C VAL A 8 0.99 1.61 5.34
N TRP A 9 0.70 0.38 5.75
CA TRP A 9 1.57 -0.39 6.61
C TRP A 9 2.90 -0.71 5.95
N VAL A 10 3.96 -0.64 6.73
CA VAL A 10 5.30 -1.06 6.35
C VAL A 10 5.92 -1.95 7.42
N ASN A 11 6.59 -3.02 7.01
CA ASN A 11 7.39 -3.87 7.87
C ASN A 11 8.88 -3.49 7.80
N LYS A 12 9.72 -4.13 8.64
CA LYS A 12 11.16 -3.85 8.71
C LYS A 12 11.89 -4.04 7.38
N LYS A 13 11.57 -5.10 6.63
CA LYS A 13 12.19 -5.38 5.31
C LYS A 13 11.81 -4.32 4.28
N GLU A 14 10.59 -3.80 4.35
CA GLU A 14 10.12 -2.72 3.47
C GLU A 14 10.76 -1.39 3.84
N ILE A 15 10.91 -1.08 5.12
CA ILE A 15 11.63 0.11 5.59
C ILE A 15 13.06 0.13 5.04
N GLU A 16 13.78 -1.00 5.13
CA GLU A 16 15.13 -1.16 4.58
C GLU A 16 15.15 -0.94 3.06
N LYS A 17 14.24 -1.58 2.31
CA LYS A 17 14.18 -1.45 0.85
C LYS A 17 13.86 -0.03 0.39
N ILE A 18 12.88 0.61 1.04
CA ILE A 18 12.42 1.94 0.65
C ILE A 18 13.49 2.98 1.00
N SER A 19 14.07 2.94 2.20
CA SER A 19 15.15 3.84 2.59
C SER A 19 16.37 3.70 1.67
N SER A 20 16.77 2.48 1.34
CA SER A 20 17.86 2.20 0.39
C SER A 20 17.55 2.76 -1.01
N PHE A 21 16.31 2.58 -1.49
CA PHE A 21 15.88 3.12 -2.78
C PHE A 21 15.89 4.66 -2.80
N LEU A 22 15.55 5.30 -1.69
CA LEU A 22 15.58 6.76 -1.53
C LEU A 22 17.00 7.31 -1.25
N GLY A 23 17.99 6.45 -1.00
CA GLY A 23 19.35 6.86 -0.69
C GLY A 23 19.52 7.51 0.68
N ILE A 24 18.64 7.20 1.64
CA ILE A 24 18.67 7.76 3.01
C ILE A 24 18.80 6.66 4.06
N MET A 25 19.22 7.04 5.26
CA MET A 25 19.34 6.10 6.38
C MET A 25 17.96 5.64 6.88
N GLN A 26 17.87 4.40 7.38
CA GLN A 26 16.62 3.86 7.95
C GLN A 26 16.07 4.72 9.09
N ASP A 27 16.93 5.26 9.95
CA ASP A 27 16.51 6.14 11.06
C ASP A 27 15.95 7.47 10.58
N GLU A 28 16.52 8.02 9.52
CA GLU A 28 16.02 9.23 8.86
C GLU A 28 14.68 8.95 8.19
N PHE A 29 14.57 7.82 7.49
CA PHE A 29 13.33 7.38 6.89
C PHE A 29 12.21 7.22 7.94
N ALA A 30 12.51 6.55 9.04
CA ALA A 30 11.57 6.35 10.14
C ALA A 30 11.11 7.68 10.76
N ARG A 31 12.03 8.63 10.92
CA ARG A 31 11.74 9.94 11.52
C ARG A 31 10.82 10.80 10.65
N TYR A 32 11.06 10.84 9.35
CA TYR A 32 10.39 11.80 8.46
C TYR A 32 9.22 11.22 7.66
N TYR A 33 9.20 9.90 7.45
CA TYR A 33 8.21 9.28 6.56
C TYR A 33 7.29 8.29 7.27
N LEU A 34 7.55 7.93 8.53
CA LEU A 34 6.74 6.96 9.27
C LEU A 34 6.01 7.59 10.45
N ARG A 35 4.83 7.04 10.73
CA ARG A 35 4.14 7.16 12.03
C ARG A 35 4.00 5.78 12.65
N SER A 36 4.08 5.70 13.98
CA SER A 36 3.76 4.48 14.72
C SER A 36 2.28 4.47 15.11
N PHE A 37 1.66 3.30 15.01
CA PHE A 37 0.29 3.07 15.44
C PHE A 37 0.15 1.62 15.93
N ASN A 38 -0.22 1.43 17.19
CA ASN A 38 -0.43 0.11 17.81
C ASN A 38 0.72 -0.89 17.57
N GLY A 39 1.97 -0.45 17.67
CA GLY A 39 3.15 -1.30 17.46
C GLY A 39 3.55 -1.54 16.00
N TRP A 40 2.81 -0.96 15.05
CA TRP A 40 3.10 -1.03 13.62
C TRP A 40 3.53 0.32 13.07
N PHE A 41 4.21 0.32 11.93
CA PHE A 41 4.60 1.54 11.22
C PHE A 41 3.76 1.74 9.97
N SER A 42 3.36 2.98 9.73
CA SER A 42 2.69 3.40 8.50
C SER A 42 3.45 4.54 7.86
N LEU A 43 3.45 4.61 6.52
CA LEU A 43 3.81 5.84 5.83
C LEU A 43 2.86 6.97 6.29
N VAL A 44 3.40 8.18 6.42
CA VAL A 44 2.60 9.37 6.71
C VAL A 44 1.87 9.86 5.45
N GLU A 45 0.79 10.61 5.66
CA GLU A 45 0.05 11.31 4.60
C GLU A 45 0.21 12.83 4.75
N TYR A 46 0.09 13.56 3.64
CA TYR A 46 -0.06 15.01 3.64
C TYR A 46 -1.44 15.42 4.18
N GLY A 47 -1.62 16.69 4.54
CA GLY A 47 -2.89 17.19 5.11
C GLY A 47 -4.12 17.01 4.21
N HIS A 48 -3.93 16.78 2.91
CA HIS A 48 -4.99 16.48 1.94
C HIS A 48 -5.20 14.98 1.70
N GLY A 49 -4.58 14.10 2.50
CA GLY A 49 -4.80 12.65 2.49
C GLY A 49 -3.96 11.87 1.47
N ASP A 50 -3.09 12.51 0.67
CA ASP A 50 -2.18 11.77 -0.20
C ASP A 50 -1.04 11.16 0.61
N CYS A 51 -0.64 9.94 0.29
CA CYS A 51 0.56 9.33 0.85
C CYS A 51 1.79 10.19 0.56
N VAL A 52 2.73 10.30 1.51
CA VAL A 52 4.00 11.06 1.38
C VAL A 52 4.89 10.60 0.22
N MET A 53 4.64 9.40 -0.30
CA MET A 53 5.32 8.84 -1.45
C MET A 53 4.62 9.14 -2.78
N TYR A 54 3.51 9.88 -2.75
CA TYR A 54 2.78 10.25 -3.95
C TYR A 54 3.28 11.60 -4.50
N ASP A 55 3.67 11.62 -5.77
CA ASP A 55 3.92 12.80 -6.59
C ASP A 55 3.59 12.47 -8.05
N ASN A 56 2.41 12.90 -8.53
CA ASN A 56 1.83 12.53 -9.84
C ASN A 56 1.97 11.04 -10.22
N GLY A 57 2.00 10.17 -9.21
CA GLY A 57 2.45 8.79 -9.31
C GLY A 57 3.09 8.38 -7.98
N CYS A 58 3.45 7.11 -7.82
CA CYS A 58 4.18 6.68 -6.63
C CYS A 58 5.69 6.78 -6.89
N LYS A 59 6.40 7.63 -6.15
CA LYS A 59 7.84 7.84 -6.33
C LYS A 59 8.70 6.63 -5.97
N ILE A 60 8.13 5.66 -5.25
CA ILE A 60 8.78 4.40 -4.84
C ILE A 60 8.16 3.18 -5.53
N TYR A 61 7.67 3.33 -6.77
CA TYR A 61 6.82 2.34 -7.44
C TYR A 61 7.37 0.90 -7.41
N ASP A 62 8.68 0.73 -7.60
CA ASP A 62 9.35 -0.57 -7.67
C ASP A 62 9.55 -1.23 -6.30
N VAL A 63 9.62 -0.43 -5.25
CA VAL A 63 9.82 -0.88 -3.86
C VAL A 63 8.58 -0.62 -2.99
N ARG A 64 7.41 -0.50 -3.62
CA ARG A 64 6.14 -0.31 -2.91
C ARG A 64 5.93 -1.39 -1.86
N PRO A 65 5.38 -1.04 -0.68
CA PRO A 65 4.99 -2.02 0.33
C PRO A 65 4.07 -3.09 -0.25
N CYS A 66 4.11 -4.30 0.30
CA CYS A 66 3.27 -5.43 -0.04
C CYS A 66 1.78 -5.05 -0.06
N GLN A 67 1.33 -4.23 0.88
CA GLN A 67 -0.03 -3.70 0.89
C GLN A 67 -0.35 -2.90 -0.38
N CYS A 68 0.51 -1.96 -0.78
CA CYS A 68 0.31 -1.17 -1.99
C CYS A 68 0.46 -1.99 -3.28
N LYS A 69 1.36 -2.99 -3.28
CA LYS A 69 1.61 -3.85 -4.44
C LYS A 69 0.47 -4.83 -4.72
N SER A 70 -0.17 -5.33 -3.67
CA SER A 70 -1.26 -6.31 -3.74
C SER A 70 -2.64 -5.70 -3.99
N PHE A 71 -2.79 -4.37 -3.87
CA PHE A 71 -4.04 -3.70 -4.18
C PHE A 71 -4.43 -3.94 -5.65
N PRO A 72 -5.71 -4.26 -5.97
CA PRO A 72 -6.88 -4.25 -5.10
C PRO A 72 -7.22 -5.58 -4.41
N PHE A 73 -6.39 -6.61 -4.55
CA PHE A 73 -6.68 -8.00 -4.12
C PHE A 73 -6.45 -8.26 -2.64
N TRP A 74 -6.82 -7.30 -1.79
CA TRP A 74 -6.80 -7.46 -0.34
C TRP A 74 -7.95 -8.38 0.10
N GLY A 75 -7.74 -9.18 1.15
CA GLY A 75 -8.77 -10.11 1.63
C GLY A 75 -10.12 -9.44 1.95
N SER A 76 -10.09 -8.23 2.51
CA SER A 76 -11.30 -7.43 2.80
C SER A 76 -12.06 -7.04 1.53
N ASN A 77 -11.34 -6.75 0.44
CA ASN A 77 -11.97 -6.34 -0.82
C ASN A 77 -12.57 -7.54 -1.55
N LEU A 78 -11.99 -8.73 -1.34
CA LEU A 78 -12.38 -9.99 -1.98
C LEU A 78 -13.42 -10.79 -1.17
N GLU A 79 -13.81 -10.32 0.02
CA GLU A 79 -14.70 -11.03 0.92
C GLU A 79 -16.04 -11.40 0.26
N ASN A 80 -16.64 -10.44 -0.45
CA ASN A 80 -17.86 -10.65 -1.20
C ASN A 80 -18.06 -9.56 -2.26
N ARG A 81 -19.06 -9.74 -3.14
CA ARG A 81 -19.38 -8.78 -4.21
C ARG A 81 -19.70 -7.38 -3.67
N SER A 82 -20.36 -7.26 -2.52
CA SER A 82 -20.73 -5.96 -1.94
C SER A 82 -19.50 -5.14 -1.59
N GLU A 83 -18.47 -5.74 -0.98
CA GLU A 83 -17.20 -5.06 -0.68
C GLU A 83 -16.47 -4.60 -1.94
N TRP A 84 -16.47 -5.41 -2.99
CA TRP A 84 -15.92 -4.99 -4.29
C TRP A 84 -16.67 -3.80 -4.90
N GLU A 85 -18.01 -3.81 -4.83
CA GLU A 85 -18.83 -2.68 -5.30
C GLU A 85 -18.64 -1.41 -4.46
N LYS A 86 -18.37 -1.53 -3.15
CA LYS A 86 -18.00 -0.40 -2.29
C LYS A 86 -16.64 0.17 -2.71
N LEU A 87 -15.64 -0.69 -2.91
CA LEU A 87 -14.30 -0.29 -3.34
C LEU A 87 -14.32 0.46 -4.68
N LYS A 88 -15.17 0.04 -5.61
CA LYS A 88 -15.38 0.75 -6.89
C LYS A 88 -15.83 2.19 -6.73
N LYS A 89 -16.58 2.51 -5.68
CA LYS A 89 -17.07 3.88 -5.43
C LYS A 89 -15.96 4.80 -4.93
N THR A 90 -14.96 4.26 -4.24
CA THR A 90 -13.86 5.04 -3.64
C THR A 90 -12.61 5.05 -4.50
N CYS A 91 -12.40 4.04 -5.35
CA CYS A 91 -11.25 3.95 -6.23
C CYS A 91 -11.64 3.87 -7.71
N PRO A 92 -11.39 4.92 -8.52
CA PRO A 92 -11.76 4.94 -9.94
C PRO A 92 -10.97 3.96 -10.81
N GLY A 93 -9.90 3.36 -10.28
CA GLY A 93 -9.07 2.39 -10.99
C GLY A 93 -9.62 0.97 -10.98
N ILE A 94 -10.61 0.67 -10.14
CA ILE A 94 -11.22 -0.66 -10.07
C ILE A 94 -12.01 -0.93 -11.36
N ASP A 95 -11.91 -2.15 -11.89
CA ASP A 95 -12.48 -2.59 -13.17
C ASP A 95 -11.95 -1.81 -14.41
N LYS A 96 -10.85 -1.06 -14.31
CA LYS A 96 -10.23 -0.29 -15.42
C LYS A 96 -8.88 -0.83 -15.93
N GLY A 97 -8.50 -2.03 -15.50
CA GLY A 97 -7.18 -2.61 -15.76
C GLY A 97 -7.18 -3.88 -16.60
N LYS A 98 -6.02 -4.54 -16.59
CA LYS A 98 -5.82 -5.87 -17.18
C LYS A 98 -6.76 -6.89 -16.51
N LEU A 99 -7.27 -7.84 -17.30
CA LEU A 99 -7.92 -9.02 -16.75
C LEU A 99 -6.89 -9.95 -16.08
N HIS A 100 -7.07 -10.18 -14.78
CA HIS A 100 -6.23 -11.08 -13.99
C HIS A 100 -6.84 -12.47 -13.92
N LYS A 101 -6.01 -13.51 -13.98
CA LYS A 101 -6.47 -14.88 -13.73
C LYS A 101 -6.61 -15.12 -12.23
N LEU A 102 -7.33 -16.17 -11.85
CA LEU A 102 -7.52 -16.53 -10.45
C LEU A 102 -6.19 -16.73 -9.73
N GLU A 103 -5.18 -17.31 -10.39
CA GLU A 103 -3.86 -17.57 -9.81
C GLU A 103 -3.11 -16.27 -9.49
N ASP A 104 -3.25 -15.25 -10.34
CA ASP A 104 -2.66 -13.93 -10.14
C ASP A 104 -3.29 -13.27 -8.89
N ILE A 105 -4.61 -13.36 -8.77
CA ILE A 105 -5.38 -12.80 -7.64
C ILE A 105 -4.97 -13.50 -6.34
N GLN A 106 -4.94 -14.83 -6.33
CA GLN A 106 -4.53 -15.62 -5.17
C GLN A 106 -3.10 -15.34 -4.75
N SER A 107 -2.19 -15.13 -5.70
CA SER A 107 -0.79 -14.78 -5.40
C SER A 107 -0.68 -13.40 -4.73
N ASN A 108 -1.45 -12.41 -5.19
CA ASN A 108 -1.49 -11.10 -4.56
C ASN A 108 -2.12 -11.14 -3.17
N LEU A 109 -3.17 -11.95 -2.98
CA LEU A 109 -3.79 -12.15 -1.66
C LEU A 109 -2.79 -12.73 -0.66
N LYS A 110 -2.00 -13.75 -1.06
CA LYS A 110 -0.93 -14.31 -0.21
C LYS A 110 0.13 -13.27 0.17
N ILE A 111 0.52 -12.40 -0.77
CA ILE A 111 1.43 -11.27 -0.48
C ILE A 111 0.82 -10.32 0.56
N TYR A 112 -0.47 -10.00 0.42
CA TYR A 112 -1.18 -9.12 1.34
C TYR A 112 -1.28 -9.73 2.75
N GLU A 113 -1.66 -11.01 2.85
CA GLU A 113 -1.82 -11.71 4.13
C GLU A 113 -0.48 -11.90 4.84
N GLY A 114 0.60 -12.15 4.09
CA GLY A 114 1.96 -12.27 4.61
C GLY A 114 2.68 -10.96 4.91
N ARG A 115 2.03 -9.79 4.77
CA ARG A 115 2.69 -8.46 4.85
C ARG A 115 3.40 -8.16 6.17
N PHE A 116 3.09 -8.89 7.22
CA PHE A 116 3.67 -8.71 8.56
C PHE A 116 4.68 -9.80 8.96
N GLY A 117 4.99 -10.74 8.05
CA GLY A 117 5.90 -11.89 8.27
C GLY A 117 7.32 -11.75 7.68
#